data_AF-A0A6P2AXU3-F1
#
_entry.id   AF-A0A6P2AXU3-F1
#
_cell.length_a   1.000
_cell.length_b   1.000
_cell.length_c   1.000
_cell.angle_alpha   90.00
_cell.angle_beta   90.00
_cell.angle_gamma   90.00
#
_symmetry.space_group_name_H-M   'P 1'
#
loop_
_entity.id
_entity.type
_entity.pdbx_description
1 polymer ?
#
loop_
_entity_poly.entity_id
_entity_poly.type
_entity_poly.pdbx_seq_one_letter_code
_entity_poly.pdbx_strand_id
1 'polypeptide(L)' 'IQRALEATDGRIEGPHGAAKILQINPHTLRARMKKLRIQRKS' A
#
# COMPACT_ATOMS: atom_id res chain seq x y z
N ILE A 1 4.40 4.39 -4.02
CA ILE A 1 3.96 3.45 -2.96
C ILE A 1 4.05 4.11 -1.58
N GLN A 2 5.23 4.58 -1.15
CA GLN A 2 5.38 5.26 0.16
C GLN A 2 4.36 6.39 0.39
N ARG A 3 4.24 7.36 -0.52
CA ARG A 3 3.24 8.44 -0.39
C ARG A 3 1.80 7.94 -0.22
N ALA A 4 1.41 6.87 -0.91
CA ALA A 4 0.07 6.30 -0.78
C ALA A 4 -0.10 5.56 0.56
N LEU A 5 0.95 4.91 1.07
CA LEU A 5 0.95 4.31 2.39
C LEU A 5 0.90 5.38 3.49
N GLU A 6 1.64 6.49 3.34
CA GLU A 6 1.60 7.62 4.27
C GLU A 6 0.22 8.30 4.29
N ALA A 7 -0.38 8.51 3.11
CA ALA A 7 -1.73 9.08 3.00
C ALA A 7 -2.84 8.17 3.57
N THR A 8 -2.55 6.90 3.82
CA THR A 8 -3.54 5.91 4.31
C THR A 8 -3.15 5.30 5.64
N ASP A 9 -2.16 5.88 6.32
CA ASP A 9 -1.63 5.38 7.59
C ASP A 9 -1.27 3.88 7.55
N GLY A 10 -0.60 3.48 6.47
CA GLY A 10 -0.19 2.10 6.22
C GLY A 10 -1.34 1.16 5.84
N ARG A 11 -2.58 1.62 5.66
CA ARG A 11 -3.70 0.79 5.23
C ARG A 11 -3.52 0.34 3.77
N ILE A 12 -3.43 -0.96 3.52
CA ILE A 12 -3.22 -1.51 2.17
C ILE A 12 -4.56 -1.72 1.45
N GLU A 13 -5.58 -2.18 2.17
CA GLU A 13 -6.86 -2.66 1.65
C GLU A 13 -8.06 -1.77 2.04
N GLY A 14 -9.20 -2.04 1.40
CA GLY A 14 -10.47 -1.36 1.66
C GLY A 14 -10.66 -0.06 0.86
N PRO A 15 -11.81 0.61 1.05
CA PRO A 15 -12.19 1.81 0.29
C PRO A 15 -11.21 2.98 0.47
N HIS A 16 -10.47 3.01 1.58
CA HIS A 16 -9.45 4.01 1.88
C HIS A 16 -8.03 3.43 1.92
N GLY A 17 -7.79 2.26 1.32
CA GLY A 17 -6.47 1.64 1.29
C GLY A 17 -5.58 2.22 0.18
N ALA A 18 -4.26 2.14 0.38
CA ALA A 18 -3.26 2.57 -0.59
C ALA A 18 -3.43 1.88 -1.96
N ALA A 19 -3.92 0.63 -1.98
CA ALA A 19 -4.19 -0.09 -3.23
C ALA A 19 -5.31 0.60 -4.05
N LYS A 20 -6.33 1.15 -3.37
CA LYS A 20 -7.42 1.88 -4.02
C LYS A 20 -6.94 3.21 -4.58
N ILE A 21 -6.11 3.96 -3.83
CA ILE A 21 -5.50 5.22 -4.30
C ILE A 21 -4.61 4.97 -5.52
N LEU A 22 -3.81 3.90 -5.48
CA LEU A 22 -2.92 3.53 -6.57
C LEU A 22 -3.63 2.79 -7.72
N GLN A 23 -4.94 2.53 -7.59
CA GLN A 23 -5.74 1.78 -8.56
C GLN A 23 -5.13 0.43 -8.97
N ILE A 24 -4.55 -0.29 -8.01
CA ILE A 24 -3.98 -1.62 -8.22
C ILE A 24 -4.61 -2.63 -7.27
N ASN A 25 -4.48 -3.91 -7.61
CA ASN A 25 -4.90 -4.97 -6.70
C ASN A 25 -4.05 -4.94 -5.40
N PRO A 26 -4.65 -5.07 -4.20
CA PRO A 26 -3.92 -5.11 -2.94
C PRO A 26 -2.83 -6.18 -2.89
N HIS A 27 -3.05 -7.35 -3.50
CA HIS A 27 -2.05 -8.40 -3.60
C HIS A 27 -0.84 -7.96 -4.42
N THR A 28 -1.07 -7.23 -5.52
CA THR A 28 0.01 -6.61 -6.32
C THR A 28 0.76 -5.57 -5.50
N LEU A 29 0.06 -4.74 -4.71
CA LEU A 29 0.70 -3.76 -3.83
C LEU A 29 1.60 -4.45 -2.80
N ARG A 30 1.13 -5.52 -2.13
CA ARG A 30 1.92 -6.32 -1.18
C ARG A 30 3.17 -6.92 -1.84
N ALA A 31 3.04 -7.48 -3.04
CA ALA A 31 4.18 -8.04 -3.78
C ALA A 31 5.23 -6.97 -4.12
N ARG A 32 4.79 -5.78 -4.57
CA ARG A 32 5.67 -4.63 -4.82
C ARG A 32 6.33 -4.14 -3.53
N MET A 33 5.60 -4.07 -2.41
CA MET A 33 6.16 -3.71 -1.11
C MET A 33 7.24 -4.70 -0.68
N LYS A 34 7.01 -6.01 -0.81
CA LYS A 34 8.02 -7.05 -0.53
C LYS A 34 9.26 -6.88 -1.41
N LYS A 35 9.08 -6.68 -2.73
CA LYS A 35 10.18 -6.48 -3.69
C LYS A 35 11.01 -5.24 -3.35
N LEU A 36 10.36 -4.17 -2.92
CA LEU A 36 10.99 -2.89 -2.57
C LEU A 36 11.43 -2.81 -1.10
N ARG A 37 11.26 -3.89 -0.33
CA ARG A 37 11.54 -3.94 1.13
C ARG A 37 10.85 -2.83 1.92
N ILE A 38 9.65 -2.42 1.49
CA ILE A 38 8.83 -1.42 2.18
C ILE A 38 8.02 -2.13 3.27
N GLN A 39 8.24 -1.74 4.52
CA GLN A 39 7.46 -2.21 5.66
C GLN A 39 6.29 -1.27 5.94
N ARG A 40 5.23 -1.80 6.57
CA ARG A 40 4.22 -0.95 7.18
C ARG A 40 4.87 -0.18 8.31
N LYS A 41 4.68 1.14 8.34
CA LYS A 41 4.93 1.91 9.56
C LYS A 41 3.81 1.50 10.54
N SER A 42 4.23 1.12 11.74
CA SER A 42 3.33 0.76 12.84
C SER A 42 2.86 2.01 13.58
#